data_AF-A0A3M6JZV8-F1
#
_entry.id   AF-A0A3M6JZV8-F1
#
_cell.length_a   1.000
_cell.length_b   1.000
_cell.length_c   1.000
_cell.angle_alpha   90.00
_cell.angle_beta   90.00
_cell.angle_gamma   90.00
#
_symmetry.space_group_name_H-M   'P 1'
#
loop_
_entity.id
_entity.type
_entity.pdbx_description
1 polymer ?
#
loop_
_entity_poly.entity_id
_entity_poly.type
_entity_poly.pdbx_seq_one_letter_code
_entity_poly.pdbx_strand_id
1 'polypeptide(L)' 'MLNYNYKKLYMEKTKENITEKSIQDRLRQASHITVESALRNKVNLNIAWYDVHGEQQNQKFTISAGSVIEF' A
#
# COMPACT_ATOMS: atom_id res chain seq x y z
N MET A 1 13.50 10.67 -29.94
CA MET A 1 13.92 10.42 -28.55
C MET A 1 12.95 10.98 -27.49
N LEU A 2 11.69 11.33 -27.83
CA LEU A 2 10.71 11.84 -26.85
C LEU A 2 10.05 10.76 -25.98
N ASN A 3 9.93 9.52 -26.48
CA ASN A 3 9.15 8.48 -25.82
C ASN A 3 9.77 7.90 -24.53
N TYR A 4 11.10 7.98 -24.41
CA TYR A 4 11.79 7.40 -23.25
C TYR A 4 11.61 8.27 -21.99
N ASN A 5 11.59 9.60 -22.16
CA ASN A 5 11.40 10.54 -21.05
C ASN A 5 9.98 10.48 -20.49
N TYR A 6 8.94 10.30 -21.33
CA TYR A 6 7.57 10.12 -20.84
C TYR A 6 7.40 8.82 -20.04
N LYS A 7 7.98 7.72 -20.51
CA LYS A 7 7.91 6.43 -19.79
C LYS A 7 8.68 6.49 -18.47
N LYS A 8 9.83 7.19 -18.46
CA LYS A 8 10.62 7.42 -17.24
C LYS A 8 9.89 8.33 -16.26
N LEU A 9 9.26 9.42 -16.72
CA LEU A 9 8.39 10.27 -15.90
C LEU A 9 7.21 9.49 -15.33
N TYR A 10 6.53 8.61 -16.08
CA TYR A 10 5.45 7.79 -15.52
C TYR A 10 5.96 6.77 -14.48
N MET A 11 7.16 6.20 -14.67
CA MET A 11 7.81 5.30 -13.71
C MET A 11 8.39 6.03 -12.49
N GLU A 12 8.80 7.29 -12.62
CA GLU A 12 9.23 8.16 -11.52
C GLU A 12 8.02 8.75 -10.78
N LYS A 13 6.94 9.12 -11.47
CA LYS A 13 5.70 9.66 -10.87
C LYS A 13 4.88 8.60 -10.13
N THR A 14 5.04 7.32 -10.47
CA THR A 14 4.53 6.20 -9.64
C THR A 14 5.41 5.91 -8.42
N LYS A 15 6.66 6.40 -8.39
CA LYS A 15 7.52 6.35 -7.20
C LYS A 15 7.37 7.59 -6.31
N GLU A 16 6.98 8.74 -6.88
CA GLU A 16 6.82 10.02 -6.17
C GLU A 16 5.37 10.31 -5.75
N ASN A 17 4.73 9.42 -4.98
CA ASN A 17 3.71 9.72 -3.96
C ASN A 17 3.03 8.42 -3.47
N ILE A 18 3.82 7.42 -3.10
CA ILE A 18 3.42 6.70 -1.89
C ILE A 18 3.73 7.68 -0.76
N THR A 19 2.93 8.75 -0.65
CA THR A 19 2.73 9.42 0.63
C THR A 19 2.57 8.26 1.60
N GLU A 20 3.39 8.20 2.64
CA GLU A 20 3.26 7.24 3.73
C GLU A 20 1.93 7.49 4.45
N LYS A 21 0.82 7.26 3.73
CA LYS A 21 -0.53 7.28 4.27
C LYS A 21 -0.51 6.22 5.35
N SER A 22 -1.01 6.62 6.50
CA SER A 22 -1.08 5.76 7.67
C SER A 22 -1.75 4.44 7.31
N ILE A 23 -1.44 3.39 8.06
CA ILE A 23 -2.16 2.12 7.93
C ILE A 23 -3.68 2.33 8.08
N GLN A 24 -4.12 3.31 8.89
CA GLN A 24 -5.53 3.66 9.08
C GLN A 24 -6.19 4.14 7.77
N ASP A 25 -5.55 5.08 7.08
CA ASP A 25 -6.06 5.59 5.80
C ASP A 25 -6.13 4.49 4.73
N ARG A 26 -5.16 3.57 4.74
CA ARG A 26 -5.13 2.43 3.82
C ARG A 26 -6.19 1.41 4.16
N LEU A 27 -6.40 1.09 5.44
CA LEU A 27 -7.47 0.22 5.89
C LEU A 27 -8.85 0.78 5.52
N ARG A 28 -9.05 2.10 5.60
CA ARG A 28 -10.30 2.75 5.18
C ARG A 28 -10.59 2.62 3.69
N GLN A 29 -9.55 2.54 2.86
CA GLN A 29 -9.66 2.35 1.40
C GLN A 29 -9.56 0.88 0.97
N ALA A 30 -9.29 -0.04 1.92
CA ALA A 30 -8.98 -1.41 1.59
C ALA A 30 -10.17 -2.12 0.96
N SER A 31 -9.95 -2.72 -0.20
CA SER A 31 -10.88 -3.71 -0.75
C SER A 31 -10.58 -5.09 -0.18
N HIS A 32 -9.29 -5.40 0.04
CA HIS A 32 -8.83 -6.67 0.57
C HIS A 32 -7.68 -6.47 1.55
N ILE A 33 -7.68 -7.26 2.62
CA ILE A 33 -6.59 -7.32 3.60
C ILE A 33 -6.16 -8.77 3.71
N THR A 34 -4.88 -9.03 3.45
CA THR A 34 -4.29 -10.36 3.51
C THR A 34 -3.26 -10.41 4.62
N VAL A 35 -3.36 -11.39 5.50
CA VAL A 35 -2.31 -11.70 6.47
C VAL A 35 -1.26 -12.56 5.76
N GLU A 36 -0.10 -11.98 5.45
CA GLU A 36 0.98 -12.73 4.79
C GLU A 36 1.73 -13.63 5.77
N SER A 37 1.89 -13.19 7.02
CA SER A 37 2.46 -14.00 8.09
C SER A 37 2.12 -13.45 9.47
N ALA A 38 2.02 -14.35 10.45
CA ALA A 38 1.86 -14.01 11.86
C ALA A 38 3.00 -14.69 12.65
N LEU A 39 3.99 -13.90 13.05
CA LEU A 39 5.04 -14.30 13.98
C LEU A 39 4.62 -13.93 15.40
N ARG A 40 5.26 -14.56 16.40
CA ARG A 40 4.91 -14.46 17.83
C ARG A 40 4.60 -13.04 18.32
N ASN A 41 5.31 -12.03 17.79
CA ASN A 41 5.14 -10.62 18.20
C ASN A 41 4.82 -9.67 17.04
N LYS A 42 4.63 -10.16 15.80
CA LYS A 42 4.44 -9.32 14.62
C LYS A 42 3.50 -9.97 13.61
N VAL A 43 2.63 -9.16 13.00
CA VAL A 43 1.76 -9.57 11.91
C VAL A 43 2.12 -8.75 10.68
N ASN A 44 2.43 -9.44 9.58
CA ASN A 44 2.64 -8.82 8.28
C ASN A 44 1.34 -8.86 7.49
N LEU A 45 0.87 -7.68 7.13
CA LEU A 45 -0.35 -7.44 6.40
C LEU A 45 -0.01 -6.93 5.00
N ASN A 46 -0.77 -7.37 4.01
CA ASN A 46 -0.81 -6.76 2.71
C ASN A 46 -2.21 -6.19 2.50
N ILE A 47 -2.29 -4.87 2.33
CA ILE A 47 -3.56 -4.17 2.12
C ILE A 47 -3.63 -3.81 0.65
N ALA A 48 -4.69 -4.25 -0.03
CA ALA A 48 -4.96 -3.94 -1.42
C ALA A 48 -6.19 -3.03 -1.55
N TRP A 49 -6.13 -2.09 -2.49
CA TRP A 49 -7.21 -1.17 -2.84
C TRP A 49 -7.18 -0.89 -4.34
N TYR A 50 -8.23 -0.26 -4.87
CA TYR A 50 -8.26 0.20 -6.26
C TYR A 50 -8.05 1.72 -6.30
N ASP A 51 -7.23 2.20 -7.22
CA ASP A 51 -7.08 3.63 -7.45
C ASP A 51 -8.25 4.20 -8.28
N VAL A 52 -8.21 5.51 -8.53
CA VAL A 52 -9.25 6.21 -9.30
C VAL A 52 -9.36 5.73 -10.75
N HIS A 53 -8.34 5.04 -11.26
CA HIS A 53 -8.31 4.45 -12.59
C HIS A 53 -8.79 2.98 -12.59
N GLY A 54 -9.14 2.43 -11.43
CA GLY A 54 -9.55 1.03 -11.27
C GLY A 54 -8.38 0.06 -11.22
N GLU A 55 -7.14 0.55 -11.15
CA GLU A 55 -5.96 -0.30 -11.06
C GLU A 55 -5.74 -0.75 -9.61
N GLN A 56 -5.43 -2.03 -9.43
CA GLN A 56 -5.19 -2.58 -8.11
C GLN A 56 -3.82 -2.15 -7.59
N GLN A 57 -3.85 -1.45 -6.46
CA GLN A 57 -2.69 -1.06 -5.69
C GLN A 57 -2.59 -1.92 -4.43
N ASN A 58 -1.37 -2.06 -3.90
CA ASN A 58 -1.15 -2.73 -2.63
C ASN A 58 -0.03 -2.08 -1.81
N GLN A 59 -0.09 -2.26 -0.50
CA GLN A 59 0.94 -1.82 0.42
C GLN A 59 1.07 -2.79 1.59
N LYS A 60 2.31 -3.17 1.87
CA LYS A 60 2.65 -4.06 2.97
C LYS A 60 2.90 -3.28 4.24
N PHE A 61 2.40 -3.81 5.35
CA PHE A 61 2.56 -3.27 6.68
C PHE A 61 2.99 -4.36 7.63
N THR A 62 3.83 -4.00 8.60
CA THR A 62 4.15 -4.87 9.73
C THR A 62 3.63 -4.20 10.99
N ILE A 63 2.72 -4.87 11.68
CA ILE A 63 2.19 -4.41 12.97
C ILE A 63 2.64 -5.35 14.08
N SER A 64 2.72 -4.85 15.31
CA SER A 64 2.97 -5.71 16.45
C SER A 64 1.73 -6.59 16.73
N ALA A 65 1.96 -7.83 17.16
CA ALA A 65 0.86 -8.69 17.57
C ALA A 65 0.15 -8.09 18.79
N GLY A 66 -1.18 -8.05 18.77
CA GLY A 66 -1.99 -7.41 19.81
C GLY A 66 -2.12 -5.89 19.68
N SER A 67 -1.59 -5.27 18.62
CA SER A 67 -1.86 -3.86 18.31
C SER A 67 -3.33 -3.64 17.94
N VAL A 68 -3.94 -2.61 18.53
CA VAL A 68 -5.24 -2.09 18.13
C VAL A 68 -5.01 -0.92 17.18
N ILE A 69 -5.69 -0.93 16.04
CA ILE A 69 -5.67 0.18 15.09
C ILE A 69 -7.04 0.88 15.20
N GLU A 70 -7.03 2.11 15.71
CA GLU A 70 -8.23 2.94 15.87
C GLU A 70 -8.44 3.83 14.64
N PHE A 71 -9.68 4.29 14.41
CA PHE A 71 -10.10 5.07 13.24
C PHE A 71 -11.03 6.23 13.61
#